data_AF-A0A963QEA5-F1
#
_entry.id   AF-A0A963QEA5-F1
#
_cell.length_a   1.000
_cell.length_b   1.000
_cell.length_c   1.000
_cell.angle_alpha   90.00
_cell.angle_beta   90.00
_cell.angle_gamma   90.00
#
_symmetry.space_group_name_H-M   'P 1'
#
loop_
_entity.id
_entity.type
_entity.pdbx_description
1 polymer ?
#
loop_
_entity_poly.entity_id
_entity_poly.type
_entity_poly.pdbx_seq_one_letter_code
_entity_poly.pdbx_strand_id
1 'polypeptide(L)'
;MSKHDRVNEEQRAFKLQRVFGSAPWLKTSDKQHHTTKVFKSGNSLAVRIPAGTKLTAGMEMDLVVEDGQLLSYKPVEQPRRKFNIAKVAGSAAGLNYVDPGDRSFEPRPSANDDRTARK
;
A
#
# COMPACT_ATOMS: atom_id res chain seq x y z
N MET A 1 -13.31 35.74 34.22
CA MET A 1 -13.14 35.38 32.79
C MET A 1 -14.43 35.70 32.08
N SER A 2 -14.40 36.55 31.06
CA SER A 2 -15.60 37.04 30.37
C SER A 2 -16.21 35.96 29.49
N LYS A 3 -17.54 35.97 29.28
CA LYS A 3 -18.23 35.04 28.36
C LYS A 3 -17.63 35.07 26.94
N HIS A 4 -17.09 36.22 26.52
CA HIS A 4 -16.43 36.36 25.22
C HIS A 4 -15.08 35.63 25.12
N ASP A 5 -14.36 35.47 26.24
CA ASP A 5 -13.07 34.76 26.26
C ASP A 5 -13.28 33.25 26.07
N ARG A 6 -14.32 32.69 26.71
CA ARG A 6 -14.67 31.27 26.62
C ARG A 6 -15.10 30.86 25.21
N VAL A 7 -15.90 31.69 24.55
CA VAL A 7 -16.36 31.44 23.17
C VAL A 7 -15.18 31.46 22.19
N ASN A 8 -14.20 32.35 22.39
CA ASN A 8 -13.01 32.42 21.55
C ASN A 8 -12.09 31.20 21.74
N GLU A 9 -11.97 30.71 22.97
CA GLU A 9 -11.20 29.51 23.31
C GLU A 9 -11.84 28.23 22.78
N GLU A 10 -13.17 28.10 22.90
CA GLU A 10 -13.95 27.02 22.29
C GLU A 10 -13.81 27.04 20.76
N GLN A 11 -13.94 28.21 20.12
CA GLN A 11 -13.77 28.31 18.67
C GLN A 11 -12.33 28.00 18.21
N ARG A 12 -11.31 28.32 19.00
CA ARG A 12 -9.93 27.92 18.73
C ARG A 12 -9.73 26.41 18.86
N ALA A 13 -10.31 25.79 19.89
CA ALA A 13 -10.28 24.34 20.08
C ALA A 13 -10.98 23.60 18.92
N PHE A 14 -12.19 24.05 18.52
CA PHE A 14 -12.92 23.50 17.38
C PHE A 14 -12.17 23.67 16.05
N LYS A 15 -11.46 24.79 15.86
CA LYS A 15 -10.66 25.03 14.65
C LYS A 15 -9.41 24.14 14.59
N LEU A 16 -8.73 23.92 15.72
CA LEU A 16 -7.63 22.95 15.81
C LEU A 16 -8.11 21.51 15.54
N GLN A 17 -9.24 21.11 16.11
CA GLN A 17 -9.79 19.76 15.94
C GLN A 17 -10.21 19.48 14.48
N ARG A 18 -10.67 20.51 13.75
CA ARG A 18 -10.98 20.42 12.31
C ARG A 18 -9.74 20.33 11.42
N VAL A 19 -8.63 20.95 11.81
CA VAL A 19 -7.34 20.86 11.09
C VAL A 19 -6.66 19.51 11.33
N PHE A 20 -6.76 18.95 12.53
CA PHE A 20 -6.28 17.59 12.83
C PHE A 20 -7.20 16.48 12.30
N GLY A 21 -8.48 16.76 12.09
CA GLY A 21 -9.44 15.83 11.46
C GLY A 21 -9.30 15.69 9.94
N SER A 22 -8.60 16.61 9.25
CA SER A 22 -8.53 16.67 7.79
C SER A 22 -7.29 16.03 7.16
N ALA A 23 -6.44 15.38 7.95
CA ALA A 23 -5.18 14.79 7.50
C ALA A 23 -5.17 13.25 7.68
N PRO A 24 -5.94 12.47 6.88
CA PRO A 24 -5.98 11.01 6.97
C PRO A 24 -4.64 10.33 6.66
N TRP A 25 -3.65 11.06 6.15
CA TRP A 25 -2.27 10.62 5.93
C TRP A 25 -1.40 10.55 7.19
N LEU A 26 -1.88 11.11 8.32
CA LEU A 26 -1.16 11.19 9.59
C LEU A 26 -1.71 10.15 10.56
N LYS A 27 -2.13 8.99 10.04
CA LYS A 27 -2.42 7.84 10.90
C LYS A 27 -1.08 7.20 11.25
N THR A 28 -0.53 7.58 12.39
CA THR A 28 0.58 6.86 13.01
C THR A 28 0.16 5.41 13.13
N SER A 29 0.83 4.49 12.43
CA SER A 29 0.55 3.07 12.56
C SER A 29 0.70 2.69 14.02
N ASP A 30 -0.38 2.27 14.67
CA ASP A 30 -0.33 1.76 16.04
C ASP A 30 0.47 0.46 16.02
N LYS A 31 1.66 0.48 16.62
CA LYS A 31 2.59 -0.66 16.65
C LYS A 31 2.49 -1.30 18.02
N GLN A 32 1.87 -2.47 18.08
CA GLN A 32 1.79 -3.27 19.29
C GLN A 32 2.88 -4.33 19.28
N HIS A 33 3.71 -4.35 20.32
CA HIS A 33 4.80 -5.32 20.49
C HIS A 33 4.38 -6.38 21.51
N HIS A 34 4.41 -7.66 21.10
CA HIS A 34 4.09 -8.78 21.97
C HIS A 34 5.20 -9.83 21.92
N THR A 35 5.63 -10.27 23.10
CA THR A 35 6.54 -11.42 23.22
C THR A 35 5.71 -12.69 23.36
N THR A 36 5.98 -13.68 22.50
CA THR A 36 5.29 -14.97 22.49
C THR A 36 6.31 -16.09 22.33
N LYS A 37 5.96 -17.29 22.78
CA LYS A 37 6.81 -18.47 22.67
C LYS A 37 6.33 -19.34 21.51
N VAL A 38 7.29 -19.84 20.73
CA VAL A 38 7.04 -20.86 19.70
C VAL A 38 6.83 -22.21 20.39
N PHE A 39 5.86 -22.99 19.91
CA PHE A 39 5.57 -24.32 20.44
C PHE A 39 5.29 -25.32 19.32
N LYS A 40 5.45 -26.61 19.61
CA LYS A 40 5.18 -27.70 18.67
C LYS A 40 3.67 -27.94 18.58
N SER A 41 3.16 -28.03 17.37
CA SER A 41 1.78 -28.39 17.04
C SER A 41 1.82 -29.53 16.02
N GLY A 42 1.70 -30.77 16.49
CA GLY A 42 1.91 -31.95 15.65
C GLY A 42 3.34 -32.00 15.10
N ASN A 43 3.49 -32.07 13.78
CA ASN A 43 4.78 -32.07 13.08
C ASN A 43 5.28 -30.66 12.71
N SER A 44 4.59 -29.61 13.15
CA SER A 44 4.87 -28.23 12.77
C SER A 44 5.13 -27.36 14.01
N LEU A 45 5.65 -26.16 13.77
CA LEU A 45 5.77 -25.10 14.77
C LEU A 45 4.61 -24.13 14.64
N ALA A 46 4.13 -23.64 15.79
CA ALA A 46 3.06 -22.67 15.87
C ALA A 46 3.43 -21.55 16.85
N VAL A 47 2.81 -20.38 16.63
CA VAL A 47 2.96 -19.20 17.46
C VAL A 47 1.58 -18.72 17.89
N ARG A 48 1.44 -18.30 19.14
CA ARG A 48 0.17 -17.73 19.63
C ARG A 48 0.02 -16.31 19.14
N ILE A 49 -1.08 -16.04 18.46
CA ILE A 49 -1.48 -14.69 18.01
C ILE A 49 -2.45 -14.12 19.07
N PRO A 50 -2.16 -12.95 19.66
CA PRO A 50 -3.06 -12.30 20.61
C PRO A 50 -4.44 -11.98 20.01
N ALA A 51 -5.47 -12.07 20.85
CA ALA A 51 -6.82 -11.65 20.49
C ALA A 51 -6.87 -10.15 20.15
N GLY A 52 -7.80 -9.75 19.27
CA GLY A 52 -7.92 -8.37 18.78
C GLY A 52 -7.08 -8.07 17.53
N THR A 53 -6.24 -9.02 17.10
CA THR A 53 -5.64 -8.98 15.77
C THR A 53 -6.72 -9.18 14.71
N LYS A 54 -6.57 -8.57 13.52
CA LYS A 54 -7.49 -8.73 12.38
C LYS A 54 -7.37 -10.08 11.65
N LEU A 55 -6.59 -11.01 12.20
CA LEU A 55 -6.39 -12.34 11.63
C LEU A 55 -7.48 -13.28 12.17
N THR A 56 -8.09 -14.06 11.29
CA THR A 56 -9.15 -15.02 11.66
C THR A 56 -8.62 -16.45 11.56
N ALA A 57 -9.17 -17.36 12.37
CA ALA A 57 -8.87 -18.78 12.23
C ALA A 57 -9.32 -19.29 10.84
N GLY A 58 -8.48 -20.11 10.19
CA GLY A 58 -8.72 -20.60 8.84
C GLY A 58 -8.38 -19.62 7.71
N MET A 59 -7.85 -18.42 8.02
CA MET A 59 -7.35 -17.49 7.00
C MET A 59 -6.09 -18.06 6.33
N GLU A 60 -6.06 -18.03 5.00
CA GLU A 60 -4.87 -18.39 4.22
C GLU A 60 -3.84 -17.26 4.22
N MET A 61 -2.60 -17.62 4.54
CA MET A 61 -1.49 -16.68 4.64
C MET A 61 -0.28 -17.24 3.89
N ASP A 62 0.37 -16.40 3.10
CA ASP A 62 1.69 -16.65 2.57
C ASP A 62 2.73 -16.43 3.68
N LEU A 63 3.58 -17.44 3.89
CA LEU A 63 4.71 -17.38 4.80
C LEU A 63 6.01 -17.19 4.02
N VAL A 64 6.71 -16.09 4.29
CA VAL A 64 8.07 -15.86 3.82
C VAL A 64 9.04 -16.09 4.98
N VAL A 65 10.02 -16.96 4.77
CA VAL A 65 11.07 -17.27 5.74
C VAL A 65 12.38 -16.66 5.23
N GLU A 66 12.89 -15.66 5.93
CA GLU A 66 14.19 -15.04 5.64
C GLU A 66 15.22 -15.49 6.68
N ASP A 67 16.39 -15.93 6.22
CA ASP A 67 17.53 -16.41 7.03
C ASP A 67 17.18 -17.48 8.08
N GLY A 68 16.08 -18.21 7.87
CA GLY A 68 15.61 -19.27 8.77
C GLY A 68 15.04 -18.78 10.11
N GLN A 69 14.91 -17.47 10.33
CA GLN A 69 14.47 -16.90 11.61
C GLN A 69 13.35 -15.86 11.47
N LEU A 70 13.38 -15.07 10.40
CA LEU A 70 12.40 -14.01 10.20
C LEU A 70 11.20 -14.56 9.44
N LEU A 71 10.06 -14.64 10.15
CA LEU A 71 8.80 -15.10 9.59
C LEU A 71 7.92 -13.90 9.27
N SER A 72 7.61 -13.70 7.99
CA SER A 72 6.71 -12.64 7.52
C SER A 72 5.45 -13.27 6.96
N TYR A 73 4.29 -12.88 7.51
CA TYR A 73 2.98 -13.38 7.11
C TYR A 73 2.24 -12.33 6.30
N LYS A 74 1.75 -12.72 5.12
CA LYS A 74 0.92 -11.87 4.27
C LYS A 74 -0.37 -12.61 3.94
N PRO A 75 -1.56 -11.98 4.05
CA PRO A 75 -2.78 -12.60 3.54
C PRO A 75 -2.61 -12.93 2.07
N VAL A 76 -3.09 -14.10 1.63
CA VAL A 76 -3.04 -14.52 0.22
C VAL A 76 -3.99 -13.66 -0.61
N GLU A 77 -5.23 -13.51 -0.14
CA GLU A 77 -6.25 -12.72 -0.82
C GLU A 77 -6.14 -11.24 -0.44
N GLN A 78 -5.12 -10.55 -0.96
CA GLN A 78 -5.04 -9.10 -0.83
C GLN A 78 -5.87 -8.43 -1.92
N PRO A 79 -6.67 -7.41 -1.58
CA PRO A 79 -7.37 -6.63 -2.59
C PRO A 79 -6.33 -6.03 -3.53
N ARG A 80 -6.38 -6.46 -4.80
CA ARG A 80 -5.46 -5.98 -5.84
C ARG A 80 -5.43 -4.46 -5.80
N ARG A 81 -4.23 -3.87 -5.79
CA ARG A 81 -4.08 -2.41 -5.79
C ARG A 81 -4.75 -1.86 -7.04
N LYS A 82 -5.93 -1.27 -6.89
CA LYS A 82 -6.62 -0.60 -7.99
C LYS A 82 -5.90 0.71 -8.30
N PHE A 83 -5.67 0.97 -9.57
CA PHE A 83 -5.20 2.27 -10.02
C PHE A 83 -6.26 3.32 -9.68
N ASN A 84 -5.89 4.33 -8.93
CA ASN A 84 -6.81 5.40 -8.56
C ASN A 84 -6.86 6.43 -9.70
N ILE A 85 -7.81 6.28 -10.61
CA ILE A 85 -7.95 7.16 -11.76
C ILE A 85 -8.23 8.61 -11.36
N ALA A 86 -8.94 8.85 -10.25
CA ALA A 86 -9.21 10.21 -9.78
C ALA A 86 -7.96 10.98 -9.36
N LYS A 87 -6.87 10.27 -9.00
CA LYS A 87 -5.57 10.90 -8.70
C LYS A 87 -4.73 11.22 -9.94
N VAL A 88 -5.01 10.57 -11.07
CA VAL A 88 -4.18 10.65 -12.28
C VAL A 88 -4.91 11.33 -13.43
N ALA A 89 -6.25 11.37 -13.41
CA ALA A 89 -7.03 12.15 -14.36
C ALA A 89 -6.58 13.62 -14.30
N GLY A 90 -6.11 14.14 -15.44
CA GLY A 90 -5.61 15.51 -15.56
C GLY A 90 -4.16 15.75 -15.14
N SER A 91 -3.41 14.73 -14.69
CA SER A 91 -1.98 14.89 -14.39
C SER A 91 -1.12 15.06 -15.65
N ALA A 92 -1.67 14.73 -16.81
CA ALA A 92 -1.06 14.87 -18.13
C ALA A 92 -1.58 16.13 -18.85
N ALA A 93 -1.55 17.29 -18.19
CA ALA A 93 -2.13 18.53 -18.71
C ALA A 93 -1.41 19.10 -19.94
N GLY A 94 -0.13 18.75 -20.14
CA GLY A 94 0.69 19.24 -21.26
C GLY A 94 0.89 18.24 -22.40
N LEU A 95 0.11 17.15 -22.44
CA LEU A 95 0.21 16.16 -23.51
C LEU A 95 -0.53 16.67 -24.75
N ASN A 96 0.23 16.91 -25.81
CA ASN A 96 -0.32 17.25 -27.12
C ASN A 96 -0.53 15.99 -27.96
N TYR A 97 -1.49 16.05 -28.87
CA TYR A 97 -1.67 14.99 -29.86
C TYR A 97 -0.43 14.95 -30.77
N VAL A 98 0.15 13.76 -30.94
CA VAL A 98 1.25 13.55 -31.90
C VAL A 98 0.66 13.45 -33.30
N ASP A 99 1.21 14.16 -34.27
CA ASP A 99 0.74 14.09 -35.65
C ASP A 99 0.86 12.66 -36.22
N PRO A 100 -0.08 12.19 -37.07
CA PRO A 100 -0.06 10.83 -37.58
C PRO A 100 1.24 10.43 -38.30
N GLY A 101 1.93 11.38 -38.94
CA GLY A 101 3.21 11.16 -39.62
C GLY A 101 4.36 10.85 -38.66
N ASP A 102 4.37 11.50 -37.49
CA ASP A 102 5.39 11.31 -36.44
C ASP A 102 5.18 10.01 -35.65
N ARG A 103 4.06 9.31 -35.88
CA ARG A 103 3.80 7.97 -35.33
C ARG A 103 4.39 6.85 -36.18
N SER A 104 4.99 7.17 -37.33
CA SER A 104 5.72 6.19 -38.12
C SER A 104 7.04 5.85 -37.44
N PHE A 105 7.29 4.56 -37.27
CA PHE A 105 8.57 4.06 -36.82
C PHE A 105 9.23 3.35 -38.00
N GLU A 106 10.51 3.63 -38.23
CA GLU A 106 11.31 2.82 -39.15
C GLU A 106 11.29 1.36 -38.70
N PRO A 107 11.13 0.40 -39.63
CA PRO A 107 11.14 -1.01 -39.29
C PRO A 107 12.51 -1.37 -38.71
N ARG A 108 12.57 -1.59 -37.40
CA ARG A 108 13.76 -2.15 -36.78
C ARG A 108 13.90 -3.61 -37.21
N PRO A 109 15.12 -4.09 -37.56
CA PRO A 109 15.32 -5.50 -37.85
C PRO A 109 14.88 -6.32 -36.65
N SER A 110 14.02 -7.30 -36.89
CA SER A 110 13.64 -8.25 -35.86
C SER A 110 14.78 -9.25 -35.65
N ALA A 111 14.87 -9.85 -34.47
CA ALA A 111 15.87 -10.89 -34.21
C ALA A 111 15.76 -12.12 -35.16
N ASN A 112 14.66 -12.22 -35.92
CA ASN A 112 14.47 -13.25 -36.94
C ASN A 112 15.04 -12.85 -38.31
N ASP A 113 15.03 -11.55 -38.67
CA ASP A 113 15.58 -11.08 -39.96
C ASP A 113 17.10 -11.28 -40.04
N ASP A 114 17.79 -11.17 -38.90
CA ASP A 114 19.23 -11.41 -38.75
C ASP A 114 19.60 -12.90 -38.89
N ARG A 115 18.66 -13.82 -38.65
CA ARG A 115 18.87 -15.28 -38.86
C ARG A 115 18.83 -15.66 -40.33
N THR A 116 18.02 -14.97 -41.14
CA THR A 116 17.93 -15.21 -42.59
C THR A 116 19.12 -14.65 -43.37
N ALA A 117 19.84 -13.67 -42.84
CA ALA A 117 21.02 -13.06 -43.47
C ALA A 117 22.33 -13.85 -43.28
N ARG A 118 22.37 -14.84 -42.39
CA ARG A 118 23.55 -15.68 -42.08
C ARG A 118 23.59 -17.02 -42.82
N LYS A 119 22.75 -17.21 -43.83
CA LYS A 119 22.68 -18.43 -44.64
C LYS A 119 23.14 -18.16 -46.06
#